data_AF-X0SN64-F1
#
_entry.id   AF-X0SN64-F1
#
_cell.length_a   1.000
_cell.length_b   1.000
_cell.length_c   1.000
_cell.angle_alpha   90.00
_cell.angle_beta   90.00
_cell.angle_gamma   90.00
#
_symmetry.space_group_name_H-M   'P 1'
#
loop_
_entity.id
_entity.type
_entity.pdbx_description
1 polymer ?
#
loop_
_entity_poly.entity_id
_entity_poly.type
_entity_poly.pdbx_seq_one_letter_code
_entity_poly.pdbx_strand_id
1 'polypeptide(L)' 'MKKISKSLMLRLEREVQKEFPKCYGLQQVHLARLIIQEKTKDLKGKELIEYYKKLAKKVNTEE' A
#
# COMPACT_ATOMS: atom_id res chain seq x y z
N MET A 1 -9.33 -7.99 -4.76
CA MET A 1 -8.38 -7.32 -3.84
C MET A 1 -9.20 -6.47 -2.88
N LYS A 2 -8.90 -6.46 -1.57
CA LYS A 2 -9.60 -5.57 -0.64
C LYS A 2 -9.44 -4.12 -1.08
N LYS A 3 -10.56 -3.42 -1.24
CA LYS A 3 -10.59 -2.00 -1.59
C LYS A 3 -10.44 -1.21 -0.29
N ILE A 4 -9.46 -0.31 -0.25
CA ILE A 4 -9.31 0.62 0.88
C ILE A 4 -10.45 1.64 0.79
N SER A 5 -11.09 1.93 1.92
CA SER A 5 -12.14 2.95 1.98
C SER A 5 -11.55 4.34 1.76
N LYS A 6 -12.33 5.25 1.16
CA LYS A 6 -11.89 6.64 0.93
C LYS A 6 -11.53 7.35 2.24
N SER A 7 -12.26 7.07 3.31
CA SER A 7 -11.98 7.62 4.64
C SER A 7 -10.65 7.14 5.21
N LEU A 8 -10.33 5.86 5.05
CA LEU A 8 -9.06 5.31 5.51
C LEU A 8 -7.88 5.87 4.70
N MET A 9 -8.03 6.00 3.39
CA MET A 9 -7.00 6.61 2.53
C MET A 9 -6.66 8.03 2.98
N LEU A 10 -7.67 8.89 3.16
CA LEU A 10 -7.48 10.26 3.64
C LEU A 10 -6.84 10.34 5.02
N ARG A 11 -7.12 9.36 5.89
CA ARG A 11 -6.49 9.29 7.22
C ARG A 11 -5.01 8.98 7.10
N LEU A 12 -4.66 7.95 6.33
CA LEU A 12 -3.26 7.54 6.10
C LEU A 12 -2.46 8.67 5.45
N GLU A 13 -3.02 9.35 4.46
CA GLU A 13 -2.38 10.52 3.82
C GLU A 13 -2.06 11.63 4.84
N ARG A 14 -3.01 11.96 5.73
CA ARG A 14 -2.80 12.98 6.76
C ARG A 14 -1.77 12.55 7.80
N GLU A 15 -1.75 11.27 8.19
CA GLU A 15 -0.75 10.73 9.12
C GLU A 15 0.65 10.81 8.52
N VAL A 16 0.81 10.33 7.29
CA VAL A 16 2.06 10.35 6.53
C VAL A 16 2.57 11.79 6.32
N GLN A 17 1.67 12.73 6.00
CA GLN A 17 2.03 14.15 5.86
C GLN A 17 2.51 14.77 7.17
N LYS A 18 1.97 14.36 8.32
CA LYS A 18 2.44 14.84 9.63
C LYS A 18 3.83 14.28 9.97
N GLU A 19 4.10 13.04 9.61
CA GLU A 19 5.41 12.40 9.86
C GLU A 19 6.51 12.94 8.94
N PHE A 20 6.20 13.19 7.66
CA PHE A 20 7.17 13.62 6.65
C PHE A 20 6.77 14.94 5.97
N PRO A 21 6.53 16.04 6.70
CA PRO A 21 5.86 17.24 6.17
C PRO A 21 6.59 17.93 5.02
N LYS A 22 7.90 17.75 4.90
CA LYS A 22 8.75 18.39 3.88
C LYS A 22 9.33 17.43 2.86
N CYS A 23 9.02 16.12 2.95
CA CYS A 23 9.63 15.11 2.08
C CYS A 23 8.58 14.30 1.33
N TYR A 24 8.16 14.81 0.17
CA TYR A 24 7.15 14.16 -0.66
C TYR A 24 7.52 12.73 -1.07
N GLY A 25 8.80 12.48 -1.40
CA GLY A 25 9.27 11.14 -1.74
C GLY A 25 9.04 10.12 -0.62
N LEU A 26 9.39 10.48 0.62
CA LEU A 26 9.13 9.63 1.78
C LEU A 26 7.64 9.47 2.05
N GLN A 27 6.83 10.52 1.83
CA GLN A 27 5.38 10.41 1.94
C GLN A 27 4.82 9.33 1.00
N GLN A 28 5.22 9.34 -0.27
CA GLN A 28 4.72 8.38 -1.26
C GLN A 28 5.14 6.94 -0.91
N VAL A 29 6.40 6.72 -0.55
CA VAL A 29 6.90 5.38 -0.19
C VAL A 29 6.21 4.87 1.07
N HIS A 30 6.05 5.72 2.10
CA HIS A 30 5.41 5.33 3.35
C HIS A 30 3.92 5.03 3.16
N LEU A 31 3.22 5.88 2.41
CA LEU A 31 1.81 5.68 2.09
C LEU A 31 1.59 4.36 1.31
N ALA A 32 2.43 4.08 0.31
CA ALA A 32 2.37 2.83 -0.45
C ALA A 32 2.57 1.60 0.46
N ARG A 33 3.53 1.66 1.39
CA ARG A 33 3.76 0.61 2.40
C ARG A 33 2.52 0.38 3.27
N LEU A 34 1.92 1.45 3.81
CA LEU A 34 0.72 1.36 4.65
C LEU A 34 -0.48 0.78 3.90
N ILE A 35 -0.66 1.17 2.63
CA ILE A 35 -1.70 0.61 1.75
C ILE A 35 -1.52 -0.89 1.54
N ILE A 36 -0.29 -1.33 1.29
CA ILE A 36 0.01 -2.76 1.12
C ILE A 36 -0.29 -3.49 2.43
N GLN A 37 0.19 -2.98 3.56
CA GLN A 37 -0.06 -3.56 4.88
C GLN A 37 -1.56 -3.71 5.17
N GLU A 38 -2.38 -2.69 4.90
CA GLU A 38 -3.83 -2.79 5.08
C GLU A 38 -4.49 -3.80 4.15
N LYS A 39 -3.99 -3.94 2.91
CA LYS A 39 -4.50 -4.93 1.95
C LYS A 39 -4.12 -6.36 2.34
N THR A 40 -3.01 -6.54 3.04
CA THR A 40 -2.45 -7.85 3.38
C THR A 40 -2.66 -8.27 4.83
N LYS A 41 -3.16 -7.40 5.72
CA LYS A 41 -3.25 -7.65 7.17
C LYS A 41 -3.95 -8.95 7.58
N ASP A 42 -4.92 -9.40 6.79
CA ASP A 42 -5.70 -10.62 7.08
C ASP A 42 -5.21 -11.83 6.26
N LEU A 43 -4.24 -11.65 5.36
CA LEU A 43 -3.72 -12.70 4.51
C LEU A 43 -2.65 -13.50 5.26
N LYS A 44 -2.66 -14.82 5.11
CA LYS A 44 -1.67 -15.70 5.75
C LYS A 44 -0.89 -16.51 4.72
N GLY A 45 0.41 -16.72 4.98
CA GLY A 45 1.27 -17.64 4.26
C GLY A 45 1.10 -17.63 2.73
N LYS A 46 0.44 -18.68 2.20
CA LYS A 46 0.20 -18.85 0.76
C LYS A 46 -0.59 -17.71 0.12
N GLU A 47 -1.55 -17.12 0.82
CA GLU A 47 -2.36 -16.01 0.29
C GLU A 47 -1.52 -14.74 0.10
N LEU A 48 -0.58 -14.51 1.01
CA LEU A 48 0.36 -13.39 0.93
C LEU A 48 1.34 -13.58 -0.25
N ILE A 49 1.85 -14.80 -0.42
CA ILE A 49 2.71 -15.16 -1.56
C ILE A 49 1.97 -14.92 -2.87
N GLU A 50 0.72 -15.36 -2.96
CA GLU A 50 -0.09 -15.20 -4.17
C GLU A 50 -0.42 -13.75 -4.47
N TYR A 51 -0.63 -12.93 -3.42
CA TYR A 51 -0.79 -11.49 -3.57
C TYR A 51 0.44 -10.84 -4.22
N TYR A 52 1.65 -11.15 -3.73
CA TYR A 52 2.89 -10.60 -4.29
C TYR A 52 3.17 -11.12 -5.71
N LYS A 53 2.89 -12.39 -6.00
CA LYS A 53 2.99 -12.94 -7.37
C LYS A 53 2.09 -12.19 -8.35
N LYS A 54 0.85 -11.89 -7.96
CA LYS A 54 -0.09 -11.12 -8.79
C LYS A 54 0.38 -9.69 -9.01
N LEU A 55 0.97 -9.04 -8.00
CA LEU A 55 1.54 -7.71 -8.16
C LEU A 55 2.74 -7.72 -9.11
N ALA A 56 3.67 -8.66 -8.95
CA ALA A 56 4.84 -8.79 -9.82
C ALA A 56 4.43 -9.01 -11.29
N LYS A 57 3.43 -9.86 -11.54
CA LYS A 57 2.89 -10.06 -12.90
C LYS A 57 2.37 -8.76 -13.52
N LYS A 58 1.63 -7.95 -12.76
CA LYS A 58 1.09 -6.68 -13.27
C LYS A 58 2.20 -5.72 -13.70
N VAL A 59 3.23 -5.58 -12.87
CA VAL A 59 4.39 -4.72 -13.18
C VAL A 59 5.06 -5.17 -14.47
N ASN A 60 5.29 -6.48 -14.64
CA ASN A 60 5.91 -7.02 -15.85
C ASN A 60 5.04 -6.98 -17.12
N THR A 61 3.75 -6.62 -17.01
CA THR A 61 2.84 -6.53 -18.16
C THR A 61 2.60 -5.07 -18.58
N GLU A 62 3.03 -4.11 -17.75
CA GLU A 62 2.92 -2.67 -18.00
C GLU A 62 4.24 -2.07 -18.52
N GLU A 63 5.30 -2.88 -18.66
CA GLU A 63 6.52 -2.63 -19.45
C GLU A 63 6.39 -3.23 -20.87
#